data_AF-A0A6G1DHY2-F1
#
_entry.id   AF-A0A6G1DHY2-F1
#
_cell.length_a   1.000
_cell.length_b   1.000
_cell.length_c   1.000
_cell.angle_alpha   90.00
_cell.angle_beta   90.00
_cell.angle_gamma   90.00
#
_symmetry.space_group_name_H-M   'P 1'
#
loop_
_entity.id
_entity.type
_entity.pdbx_description
1 polymer ?
#
loop_
_entity_poly.entity_id
_entity_poly.type
_entity_poly.pdbx_seq_one_letter_code
_entity_poly.pdbx_strand_id
1 'polypeptide(L)'
;MDQEIQVNQQRPSQRQQRGGGGEEDHGATARTTTAPSPPQDEQQQAHQAAVAVHGQGQGGGATAERHHRSKLTLLPLVFLIYFEVAGGPYGAEKAVSAAGPLFALLGFLVFPFAWGVPVSLLTAELAAALPGNGGFVVWADRAFGPLAGSLLGTWKYLSCVINIAAFPPLVADYLGRVAPAVAAPGRARTGTVVGMTVLLSFLNYAGLSIVWWGAVALGFLSLAPFMLMTAMAVPRVRPRRWAVQVEGRRKDWRLFFNTLFWNLNYWDSASTMAGEVERPERTFPRALAVAVVLIAVSYLLPLMAAIGATNAPPEAWENGYFADAAGRF
;
A
#
# COMPACT_ATOMS: atom_id res chain seq x y z
N MET A 1 19.76 66.34 -14.48
CA MET A 1 18.94 65.59 -13.51
C MET A 1 19.46 64.16 -13.56
N ASP A 2 20.50 63.77 -12.82
CA ASP A 2 20.85 64.07 -11.42
C ASP A 2 19.74 63.58 -10.46
N GLN A 3 19.99 62.79 -9.42
CA GLN A 3 21.21 62.69 -8.58
C GLN A 3 21.62 61.25 -8.18
N GLU A 4 22.84 61.10 -7.64
CA GLU A 4 23.32 59.94 -6.87
C GLU A 4 23.03 60.06 -5.35
N ILE A 5 22.88 58.91 -4.65
CA ILE A 5 23.41 58.54 -3.29
C ILE A 5 23.34 56.98 -3.26
N GLN A 6 24.36 56.11 -3.08
CA GLN A 6 25.79 56.14 -2.73
C GLN A 6 26.18 56.02 -1.21
N VAL A 7 27.20 55.19 -0.90
CA VAL A 7 27.86 54.96 0.44
C VAL A 7 26.97 54.21 1.48
N ASN A 8 27.41 53.27 2.35
CA ASN A 8 28.69 52.71 2.86
C ASN A 8 28.49 51.16 3.08
N GLN A 9 29.39 50.17 3.04
CA GLN A 9 30.73 49.92 3.65
C GLN A 9 30.79 50.15 5.19
N GLN A 10 31.49 49.36 6.03
CA GLN A 10 32.57 48.37 5.81
C GLN A 10 32.57 47.24 6.89
N ARG A 11 33.69 46.50 7.06
CA ARG A 11 33.85 45.29 7.94
C ARG A 11 34.52 45.58 9.32
N PRO A 12 34.57 44.63 10.27
CA PRO A 12 34.90 44.90 11.69
C PRO A 12 36.41 44.85 12.03
N SER A 13 36.76 45.28 13.24
CA SER A 13 38.11 45.21 13.82
C SER A 13 38.11 44.90 15.33
N GLN A 14 39.20 44.26 15.81
CA GLN A 14 39.43 43.93 17.23
C GLN A 14 40.40 44.92 17.89
N ARG A 15 40.22 45.18 19.19
CA ARG A 15 41.26 45.46 20.23
C ARG A 15 40.55 45.69 21.58
N GLN A 16 41.13 45.60 22.78
CA GLN A 16 42.14 44.72 23.43
C GLN A 16 42.69 45.49 24.66
N GLN A 17 42.48 44.92 25.86
CA GLN A 17 43.24 45.11 27.13
C GLN A 17 43.13 46.38 28.01
N ARG A 18 43.18 46.07 29.33
CA ARG A 18 43.63 46.86 30.51
C ARG A 18 42.77 48.07 30.97
N GLY A 19 42.69 48.38 32.28
CA GLY A 19 43.14 47.63 33.47
C GLY A 19 43.39 48.50 34.73
N GLY A 20 43.31 47.90 35.94
CA GLY A 20 43.53 48.55 37.26
C GLY A 20 42.23 49.02 37.94
N GLY A 21 42.16 49.14 39.28
CA GLY A 21 43.12 48.80 40.35
C GLY A 21 42.60 49.19 41.76
N GLY A 22 43.32 48.81 42.82
CA GLY A 22 43.02 49.12 44.24
C GLY A 22 41.91 48.28 44.90
N GLU A 23 41.80 48.15 46.23
CA GLU A 23 42.68 48.49 47.37
C GLU A 23 42.22 47.66 48.62
N GLU A 24 43.16 47.34 49.52
CA GLU A 24 43.16 47.19 51.01
C GLU A 24 41.87 46.84 51.82
N ASP A 25 41.86 46.31 53.06
CA ASP A 25 42.88 45.96 54.07
C ASP A 25 42.36 44.84 55.04
N HIS A 26 43.18 44.50 56.05
CA HIS A 26 42.90 43.87 57.34
C HIS A 26 42.75 42.33 57.37
N GLY A 27 43.31 41.74 58.44
CA GLY A 27 43.25 40.29 58.70
C GLY A 27 43.26 39.94 60.19
N ALA A 28 42.96 38.68 60.49
CA ALA A 28 43.05 38.09 61.84
C ALA A 28 43.44 36.61 61.76
N THR A 29 44.04 36.08 62.83
CA THR A 29 44.68 34.76 62.82
C THR A 29 43.77 33.60 63.20
N ALA A 30 43.83 32.51 62.42
CA ALA A 30 43.60 31.14 62.90
C ALA A 30 44.45 30.15 62.09
N ARG A 31 45.09 29.17 62.76
CA ARG A 31 45.80 28.06 62.09
C ARG A 31 44.90 26.82 62.05
N THR A 32 44.73 26.24 60.86
CA THR A 32 44.25 24.86 60.70
C THR A 32 45.19 24.13 59.74
N THR A 33 45.46 22.85 60.00
CA THR A 33 46.47 22.05 59.28
C THR A 33 46.08 21.73 57.84
N THR A 34 47.01 21.93 56.91
CA THR A 34 46.87 21.53 55.50
C THR A 34 47.04 20.03 55.30
N ALA A 35 46.03 19.38 54.74
CA ALA A 35 46.20 18.15 53.97
C ALA A 35 46.41 18.53 52.48
N PRO A 36 47.20 17.77 51.69
CA PRO A 36 47.44 18.09 50.30
C PRO A 36 46.19 17.83 49.45
N SER A 37 45.88 18.75 48.54
CA SER A 37 44.86 18.54 47.50
C SER A 37 45.29 17.39 46.55
N PRO A 38 44.37 16.52 46.09
CA PRO A 38 44.68 15.54 45.05
C PRO A 38 45.04 16.23 43.72
N PRO A 39 45.80 15.54 42.83
CA PRO A 39 46.18 16.09 41.53
C PRO A 39 44.96 16.40 40.65
N GLN A 40 45.11 17.41 39.78
CA GLN A 40 44.00 17.98 39.00
C GLN A 40 43.34 16.97 38.04
N ASP A 41 44.08 15.93 37.62
CA ASP A 41 43.60 14.85 36.77
C ASP A 41 42.46 14.04 37.41
N GLU A 42 42.52 13.78 38.73
CA GLU A 42 41.45 13.06 39.43
C GLU A 42 40.17 13.89 39.50
N GLN A 43 40.27 15.22 39.64
CA GLN A 43 39.11 16.10 39.61
C GLN A 43 38.48 16.17 38.22
N GLN A 44 39.27 16.17 37.13
CA GLN A 44 38.73 16.12 35.77
C GLN A 44 38.10 14.76 35.43
N GLN A 45 38.70 13.65 35.86
CA GLN A 45 38.08 12.32 35.70
C GLN A 45 36.80 12.18 36.54
N ALA A 46 36.78 12.66 37.79
CA ALA A 46 35.58 12.68 38.62
C ALA A 46 34.47 13.55 38.01
N HIS A 47 34.80 14.69 37.40
CA HIS A 47 33.82 15.54 36.74
C HIS A 47 33.26 14.88 35.46
N GLN A 48 34.09 14.23 34.65
CA GLN A 48 33.63 13.45 33.49
C GLN A 48 32.77 12.24 33.90
N ALA A 49 33.12 11.54 34.97
CA ALA A 49 32.31 10.46 35.52
C ALA A 49 30.96 10.95 36.07
N ALA A 50 30.93 12.10 36.77
CA ALA A 50 29.69 12.70 37.26
C ALA A 50 28.76 13.13 36.10
N VAL A 51 29.31 13.76 35.05
CA VAL A 51 28.55 14.13 33.84
C VAL A 51 28.02 12.90 33.10
N ALA A 52 28.76 11.78 33.08
CA ALA A 52 28.29 10.52 32.51
C ALA A 52 27.18 9.83 33.32
N VAL A 53 27.03 10.13 34.62
CA VAL A 53 26.08 9.46 35.54
C VAL A 53 24.83 10.31 35.84
N HIS A 54 24.83 11.62 35.59
CA HIS A 54 23.66 12.50 35.76
C HIS A 54 22.91 12.87 34.46
N GLY A 55 23.19 12.15 33.37
CA GLY A 55 22.47 12.26 32.10
C GLY A 55 21.08 11.60 32.08
N GLN A 56 20.09 12.22 32.73
CA GLN A 56 18.65 11.96 32.56
C GLN A 56 18.13 10.54 32.85
N GLY A 57 18.27 10.11 34.09
CA GLY A 57 17.47 9.01 34.68
C GLY A 57 16.23 9.49 35.45
N GLN A 58 15.35 10.32 34.87
CA GLN A 58 14.03 10.62 35.47
C GLN A 58 13.02 11.21 34.46
N GLY A 59 12.18 10.33 33.91
CA GLY A 59 10.93 10.66 33.22
C GLY A 59 9.90 9.59 33.60
N GLY A 60 8.66 10.00 33.88
CA GLY A 60 7.65 9.11 34.47
C GLY A 60 7.36 7.87 33.61
N GLY A 61 6.97 6.77 34.28
CA GLY A 61 6.70 5.48 33.65
C GLY A 61 5.44 5.46 32.78
N ALA A 62 5.51 6.09 31.60
CA ALA A 62 4.70 5.64 30.47
C ALA A 62 5.14 4.22 30.10
N THR A 63 4.18 3.34 29.85
CA THR A 63 4.45 1.96 29.47
C THR A 63 5.35 1.92 28.24
N ALA A 64 6.53 1.32 28.39
CA ALA A 64 7.43 1.03 27.28
C ALA A 64 6.88 -0.14 26.45
N GLU A 65 5.71 0.05 25.84
CA GLU A 65 5.20 -0.79 24.78
C GLU A 65 6.13 -0.66 23.57
N ARG A 66 7.23 -1.40 23.63
CA ARG A 66 7.80 -2.05 22.44
C ARG A 66 6.75 -3.02 21.92
N HIS A 67 5.71 -2.46 21.30
CA HIS A 67 4.75 -3.19 20.51
C HIS A 67 5.57 -3.92 19.46
N HIS A 68 5.77 -5.22 19.66
CA HIS A 68 6.64 -6.06 18.83
C HIS A 68 5.89 -6.30 17.52
N ARG A 69 5.81 -5.26 16.67
CA ARG A 69 5.27 -5.30 15.32
C ARG A 69 6.09 -6.32 14.56
N SER A 70 5.59 -7.55 14.56
CA SER A 70 6.11 -8.69 13.83
C SER A 70 6.20 -8.28 12.38
N LYS A 71 7.42 -8.16 11.86
CA LYS A 71 7.64 -7.62 10.52
C LYS A 71 6.94 -8.49 9.49
N LEU A 72 6.38 -7.86 8.45
CA LEU A 72 5.69 -8.54 7.37
C LEU A 72 6.65 -9.52 6.69
N THR A 73 6.33 -10.80 6.81
CA THR A 73 7.03 -11.90 6.13
C THR A 73 6.47 -12.08 4.72
N LEU A 74 7.18 -12.85 3.89
CA LEU A 74 6.91 -12.97 2.45
C LEU A 74 5.45 -13.35 2.12
N LEU A 75 4.87 -14.33 2.81
CA LEU A 75 3.55 -14.87 2.45
C LEU A 75 2.40 -13.89 2.78
N PRO A 76 2.30 -13.30 3.99
CA PRO A 76 1.37 -12.20 4.23
C PRO A 76 1.55 -11.01 3.28
N LEU A 77 2.80 -10.62 2.97
CA LEU A 77 3.05 -9.51 2.05
C LEU A 77 2.54 -9.81 0.63
N VAL A 78 2.69 -11.05 0.13
CA VAL A 78 2.10 -11.49 -1.15
C VAL A 78 0.57 -11.34 -1.13
N PHE A 79 -0.11 -11.73 -0.04
CA PHE A 79 -1.56 -11.60 0.05
C PHE A 79 -2.06 -10.16 0.27
N LEU A 80 -1.27 -9.30 0.93
CA LEU A 80 -1.59 -7.86 1.01
C LEU A 80 -1.42 -7.18 -0.34
N ILE A 81 -0.34 -7.46 -1.08
CA ILE A 81 -0.17 -7.02 -2.47
C ILE A 81 -1.31 -7.56 -3.36
N TYR A 82 -1.73 -8.82 -3.14
CA TYR A 82 -2.86 -9.42 -3.84
C TYR A 82 -4.11 -8.56 -3.67
N PHE A 83 -4.52 -8.24 -2.45
CA PHE A 83 -5.73 -7.47 -2.18
C PHE A 83 -5.65 -5.99 -2.58
N GLU A 84 -4.47 -5.37 -2.58
CA GLU A 84 -4.28 -4.01 -3.12
C GLU A 84 -4.51 -3.94 -4.63
N VAL A 85 -4.09 -4.99 -5.37
CA VAL A 85 -4.13 -5.03 -6.84
C VAL A 85 -5.41 -5.69 -7.39
N ALA A 86 -5.91 -6.72 -6.72
CA ALA A 86 -6.92 -7.64 -7.22
C ALA A 86 -7.91 -8.05 -6.12
N GLY A 87 -9.21 -7.80 -6.34
CA GLY A 87 -10.29 -8.23 -5.44
C GLY A 87 -10.62 -9.72 -5.51
N GLY A 88 -9.80 -10.54 -6.17
CA GLY A 88 -10.22 -11.80 -6.79
C GLY A 88 -10.68 -11.60 -8.24
N PRO A 89 -10.97 -12.66 -9.00
CA PRO A 89 -11.37 -12.58 -10.42
C PRO A 89 -12.72 -11.88 -10.68
N TYR A 90 -13.43 -11.42 -9.65
CA TYR A 90 -14.71 -10.71 -9.76
C TYR A 90 -14.65 -9.50 -10.69
N GLY A 91 -15.60 -9.36 -11.60
CA GLY A 91 -15.68 -8.23 -12.54
C GLY A 91 -14.81 -8.38 -13.80
N ALA A 92 -14.01 -9.45 -13.91
CA ALA A 92 -13.29 -9.78 -15.13
C ALA A 92 -14.22 -10.16 -16.30
N GLU A 93 -15.46 -10.57 -16.02
CA GLU A 93 -16.41 -11.05 -17.04
C GLU A 93 -16.69 -9.98 -18.11
N LYS A 94 -16.69 -8.70 -17.74
CA LYS A 94 -16.94 -7.58 -18.67
C LYS A 94 -15.88 -7.43 -19.77
N ALA A 95 -14.67 -7.96 -19.59
CA ALA A 95 -13.70 -8.03 -20.68
C ALA A 95 -14.11 -9.05 -21.77
N VAL A 96 -14.83 -10.11 -21.40
CA VAL A 96 -15.33 -11.13 -22.34
C VAL A 96 -16.50 -10.59 -23.17
N SER A 97 -17.44 -9.86 -22.57
CA SER A 97 -18.53 -9.18 -23.30
C SER A 97 -18.02 -8.05 -24.19
N ALA A 98 -16.99 -7.31 -23.76
CA ALA A 98 -16.43 -6.17 -24.49
C ALA A 98 -15.66 -6.55 -25.77
N ALA A 99 -14.74 -7.52 -25.70
CA ALA A 99 -13.82 -7.84 -26.81
C ALA A 99 -13.90 -9.30 -27.32
N GLY A 100 -14.62 -10.17 -26.61
CA GLY A 100 -14.74 -11.59 -26.89
C GLY A 100 -13.72 -12.46 -26.13
N PRO A 101 -13.93 -13.78 -26.04
CA PRO A 101 -13.22 -14.66 -25.12
C PRO A 101 -11.71 -14.72 -25.34
N LEU A 102 -11.26 -14.78 -26.60
CA LEU A 102 -9.84 -14.81 -26.94
C LEU A 102 -9.12 -13.53 -26.48
N PHE A 103 -9.76 -12.37 -26.63
CA PHE A 103 -9.18 -11.09 -26.25
C PHE A 103 -9.17 -10.91 -24.73
N ALA A 104 -10.19 -11.38 -24.01
CA ALA A 104 -10.16 -11.44 -22.55
C ALA A 104 -8.99 -12.28 -22.02
N LEU A 105 -8.80 -13.50 -22.54
CA LEU A 105 -7.71 -14.38 -22.14
C LEU A 105 -6.33 -13.79 -22.48
N LEU A 106 -6.14 -13.24 -23.69
CA LEU A 106 -4.90 -12.55 -24.06
C LEU A 106 -4.67 -11.27 -23.23
N GLY A 107 -5.74 -10.56 -22.86
CA GLY A 107 -5.69 -9.38 -21.99
C GLY A 107 -5.16 -9.73 -20.60
N PHE A 108 -5.82 -10.66 -19.90
CA PHE A 108 -5.39 -11.11 -18.58
C PHE A 108 -4.07 -11.90 -18.58
N LEU A 109 -3.63 -12.41 -19.73
CA LEU A 109 -2.30 -13.01 -19.89
C LEU A 109 -1.21 -11.96 -20.09
N VAL A 110 -1.38 -11.01 -21.02
CA VAL A 110 -0.30 -10.09 -21.45
C VAL A 110 -0.25 -8.83 -20.59
N PHE A 111 -1.39 -8.29 -20.14
CA PHE A 111 -1.42 -7.04 -19.39
C PHE A 111 -0.63 -7.07 -18.06
N PRO A 112 -0.62 -8.17 -17.27
CA PRO A 112 0.25 -8.27 -16.10
C PRO A 112 1.75 -8.14 -16.41
N PHE A 113 2.22 -8.61 -17.57
CA PHE A 113 3.63 -8.45 -17.97
C PHE A 113 3.91 -7.10 -18.64
N ALA A 114 2.93 -6.52 -19.35
CA ALA A 114 3.09 -5.23 -20.02
C ALA A 114 2.95 -4.01 -19.08
N TRP A 115 2.17 -4.13 -18.01
CA TRP A 115 1.92 -3.07 -17.03
C TRP A 115 2.40 -3.46 -15.62
N GLY A 116 1.92 -4.58 -15.10
CA GLY A 116 2.20 -5.01 -13.72
C GLY A 116 3.67 -5.26 -13.43
N VAL A 117 4.40 -5.94 -14.31
CA VAL A 117 5.84 -6.20 -14.14
C VAL A 117 6.67 -4.90 -14.14
N PRO A 118 6.58 -3.99 -15.14
CA PRO A 118 7.28 -2.70 -15.09
C PRO A 118 6.97 -1.86 -13.84
N VAL A 119 5.68 -1.71 -13.49
CA VAL A 119 5.29 -0.89 -12.32
C VAL A 119 5.73 -1.55 -11.01
N SER A 120 5.62 -2.87 -10.88
CA SER A 120 6.08 -3.58 -9.69
C SER A 120 7.60 -3.56 -9.54
N LEU A 121 8.37 -3.67 -10.63
CA LEU A 121 9.84 -3.53 -10.58
C LEU A 121 10.26 -2.12 -10.14
N LEU A 122 9.65 -1.06 -10.69
CA LEU A 122 9.86 0.32 -10.24
C LEU A 122 9.50 0.49 -8.75
N THR A 123 8.36 -0.07 -8.33
CA THR A 123 7.90 -0.03 -6.94
C THR A 123 8.86 -0.80 -6.01
N ALA A 124 9.45 -1.89 -6.48
CA ALA A 124 10.41 -2.69 -5.73
C ALA A 124 11.76 -1.98 -5.55
N GLU A 125 12.28 -1.34 -6.60
CA GLU A 125 13.50 -0.54 -6.57
C GLU A 125 13.37 0.65 -5.62
N LEU A 126 12.30 1.43 -5.77
CA LEU A 126 12.06 2.62 -4.95
C LEU A 126 11.72 2.27 -3.49
N ALA A 127 11.05 1.14 -3.22
CA ALA A 127 10.81 0.66 -1.85
C ALA A 127 12.08 0.13 -1.16
N ALA A 128 13.07 -0.34 -1.92
CA ALA A 128 14.38 -0.72 -1.41
C ALA A 128 15.29 0.52 -1.19
N ALA A 129 15.27 1.48 -2.11
CA ALA A 129 16.11 2.68 -2.06
C ALA A 129 15.59 3.76 -1.07
N LEU A 130 14.27 3.88 -0.91
CA LEU A 130 13.61 4.83 -0.01
C LEU A 130 12.64 4.10 0.93
N PRO A 131 13.14 3.27 1.86
CA PRO A 131 12.31 2.44 2.73
C PRO A 131 11.55 3.28 3.77
N GLY A 132 10.21 3.31 3.66
CA GLY A 132 9.33 3.95 4.62
C GLY A 132 7.88 3.98 4.16
N ASN A 133 6.93 4.04 5.11
CA ASN A 133 5.50 3.87 4.84
C ASN A 133 4.85 4.99 4.00
N GLY A 134 5.57 6.07 3.68
CA GLY A 134 5.07 7.13 2.79
C GLY A 134 5.07 6.76 1.30
N GLY A 135 5.74 5.66 0.91
CA GLY A 135 5.66 5.07 -0.42
C GLY A 135 5.80 6.05 -1.58
N PHE A 136 4.98 5.86 -2.62
CA PHE A 136 4.92 6.68 -3.83
C PHE A 136 4.81 8.21 -3.57
N VAL A 137 4.15 8.64 -2.50
CA VAL A 137 4.04 10.07 -2.13
C VAL A 137 5.41 10.66 -1.82
N VAL A 138 6.18 9.96 -1.00
CA VAL A 138 7.54 10.37 -0.58
C VAL A 138 8.56 10.25 -1.71
N TRP A 139 8.33 9.36 -2.68
CA TRP A 139 9.14 9.28 -3.88
C TRP A 139 8.91 10.49 -4.81
N ALA A 140 7.65 10.87 -5.03
CA ALA A 140 7.30 12.04 -5.84
C ALA A 140 7.71 13.36 -5.16
N ASP A 141 7.57 13.47 -3.84
CA ASP A 141 8.08 14.59 -3.04
C ASP A 141 9.60 14.77 -3.22
N ARG A 142 10.40 13.70 -3.09
CA ARG A 142 11.85 13.77 -3.28
C ARG A 142 12.29 14.02 -4.73
N ALA A 143 11.55 13.52 -5.72
CA ALA A 143 11.93 13.65 -7.13
C ALA A 143 11.48 14.96 -7.79
N PHE A 144 10.33 15.50 -7.39
CA PHE A 144 9.66 16.62 -8.06
C PHE A 144 9.19 17.74 -7.10
N GLY A 145 9.44 17.59 -5.81
CA GLY A 145 9.12 18.58 -4.77
C GLY A 145 7.72 18.44 -4.14
N PRO A 146 7.45 19.18 -3.05
CA PRO A 146 6.28 18.94 -2.20
C PRO A 146 4.92 19.08 -2.89
N LEU A 147 4.81 19.93 -3.91
CA LEU A 147 3.57 20.07 -4.70
C LEU A 147 3.23 18.77 -5.45
N ALA A 148 4.24 18.10 -6.04
CA ALA A 148 4.04 16.88 -6.79
C ALA A 148 3.68 15.70 -5.87
N GLY A 149 4.34 15.59 -4.71
CA GLY A 149 3.97 14.63 -3.66
C GLY A 149 2.53 14.83 -3.18
N SER A 150 2.16 16.07 -2.84
CA SER A 150 0.81 16.43 -2.39
C SER A 150 -0.29 16.12 -3.43
N LEU A 151 -0.05 16.47 -4.70
CA LEU A 151 -0.96 16.15 -5.80
C LEU A 151 -1.11 14.64 -6.01
N LEU A 152 -0.01 13.88 -6.01
CA LEU A 152 -0.05 12.43 -6.16
C LEU A 152 -0.80 11.74 -5.00
N GLY A 153 -0.54 12.17 -3.76
CA GLY A 153 -1.26 11.68 -2.58
C GLY A 153 -2.77 11.98 -2.66
N THR A 154 -3.13 13.19 -3.06
CA THR A 154 -4.54 13.62 -3.19
C THR A 154 -5.29 12.84 -4.28
N TRP A 155 -4.66 12.64 -5.44
CA TRP A 155 -5.24 11.83 -6.52
C TRP A 155 -5.29 10.33 -6.20
N LYS A 156 -4.28 9.76 -5.53
CA LYS A 156 -4.38 8.36 -5.07
C LYS A 156 -5.48 8.21 -4.01
N TYR A 157 -5.62 9.15 -3.09
CA TYR A 157 -6.72 9.14 -2.10
C TYR A 157 -8.09 9.16 -2.78
N LEU A 158 -8.33 10.10 -3.71
CA LEU A 158 -9.58 10.17 -4.47
C LEU A 158 -9.83 8.89 -5.28
N SER A 159 -8.80 8.37 -5.95
CA SER A 159 -8.86 7.10 -6.68
C SER A 159 -9.23 5.93 -5.78
N CYS A 160 -8.65 5.86 -4.57
CA CYS A 160 -8.92 4.82 -3.58
C CYS A 160 -10.36 4.89 -3.05
N VAL A 161 -10.86 6.09 -2.71
CA VAL A 161 -12.26 6.29 -2.28
C VAL A 161 -13.25 5.85 -3.36
N ILE A 162 -13.00 6.20 -4.63
CA ILE A 162 -13.83 5.77 -5.77
C ILE A 162 -13.75 4.25 -5.96
N ASN A 163 -12.57 3.65 -5.80
CA ASN A 163 -12.37 2.20 -5.93
C ASN A 163 -13.11 1.41 -4.84
N ILE A 164 -12.97 1.84 -3.58
CA ILE A 164 -13.63 1.20 -2.43
C ILE A 164 -15.16 1.28 -2.57
N ALA A 165 -15.69 2.40 -3.07
CA ALA A 165 -17.11 2.58 -3.35
C ALA A 165 -17.67 1.65 -4.45
N ALA A 166 -16.83 1.04 -5.30
CA ALA A 166 -17.26 0.11 -6.34
C ALA A 166 -17.54 -1.32 -5.84
N PHE A 167 -16.92 -1.75 -4.73
CA PHE A 167 -17.08 -3.13 -4.24
C PHE A 167 -18.47 -3.46 -3.66
N PRO A 168 -19.15 -2.62 -2.86
CA PRO A 168 -20.48 -2.95 -2.35
C PRO A 168 -21.55 -3.12 -3.46
N PRO A 169 -21.58 -2.27 -4.51
CA PRO A 169 -22.38 -2.53 -5.71
C PRO A 169 -21.99 -3.83 -6.43
N LEU A 170 -20.68 -4.14 -6.55
CA LEU A 170 -20.23 -5.38 -7.18
C LEU A 170 -20.73 -6.61 -6.41
N VAL A 171 -20.62 -6.64 -5.08
CA VAL A 171 -21.16 -7.75 -4.27
C VAL A 171 -22.68 -7.84 -4.38
N ALA A 172 -23.41 -6.72 -4.50
CA ALA A 172 -24.84 -6.74 -4.77
C ALA A 172 -25.19 -7.37 -6.14
N ASP A 173 -24.35 -7.20 -7.17
CA ASP A 173 -24.52 -7.85 -8.48
C ASP A 173 -24.36 -9.38 -8.41
N TYR A 174 -23.37 -9.88 -7.65
CA TYR A 174 -23.21 -11.32 -7.41
C TYR A 174 -24.32 -11.88 -6.51
N LEU A 175 -24.69 -11.16 -5.44
CA LEU A 175 -25.77 -11.57 -4.54
C LEU A 175 -27.12 -11.60 -5.26
N GLY A 176 -27.35 -10.71 -6.23
CA GLY A 176 -28.53 -10.72 -7.09
C GLY A 176 -28.74 -12.03 -7.87
N ARG A 177 -27.68 -12.80 -8.16
CA ARG A 177 -27.77 -14.13 -8.78
C ARG A 177 -28.40 -15.18 -7.88
N VAL A 178 -28.33 -15.00 -6.55
CA VAL A 178 -28.87 -15.92 -5.53
C VAL A 178 -30.16 -15.37 -4.90
N ALA A 179 -30.25 -14.06 -4.74
CA ALA A 179 -31.39 -13.34 -4.15
C ALA A 179 -31.94 -12.31 -5.15
N PRO A 180 -32.92 -12.67 -6.01
CA PRO A 180 -33.44 -11.80 -7.08
C PRO A 180 -33.95 -10.43 -6.62
N ALA A 181 -34.36 -10.30 -5.34
CA ALA A 181 -34.74 -9.02 -4.74
C ALA A 181 -33.61 -7.98 -4.72
N VAL A 182 -32.34 -8.40 -4.80
CA VAL A 182 -31.15 -7.53 -4.84
C VAL A 182 -30.67 -7.27 -6.27
N ALA A 183 -31.09 -8.07 -7.26
CA ALA A 183 -30.64 -7.95 -8.64
C ALA A 183 -31.12 -6.66 -9.34
N ALA A 184 -32.40 -6.30 -9.13
CA ALA A 184 -33.00 -5.15 -9.79
C ALA A 184 -32.65 -3.81 -9.10
N PRO A 185 -32.50 -2.70 -9.85
CA PRO A 185 -32.47 -1.35 -9.26
C PRO A 185 -33.74 -1.08 -8.44
N GLY A 186 -33.59 -0.88 -7.13
CA GLY A 186 -34.72 -0.72 -6.23
C GLY A 186 -34.31 -0.61 -4.76
N ARG A 187 -35.30 -0.38 -3.89
CA ARG A 187 -35.10 -0.10 -2.45
C ARG A 187 -34.30 -1.21 -1.73
N ALA A 188 -34.48 -2.46 -2.14
CA ALA A 188 -33.72 -3.60 -1.62
C ALA A 188 -32.24 -3.53 -2.02
N ARG A 189 -31.89 -3.41 -3.32
CA ARG A 189 -30.50 -3.26 -3.78
C ARG A 189 -29.80 -2.06 -3.15
N THR A 190 -30.48 -0.91 -3.06
CA THR A 190 -29.94 0.28 -2.36
C THR A 190 -29.73 0.02 -0.88
N GLY A 191 -30.67 -0.66 -0.21
CA GLY A 191 -30.54 -1.06 1.19
C GLY A 191 -29.38 -2.02 1.44
N THR A 192 -29.16 -2.99 0.56
CA THR A 192 -27.99 -3.89 0.61
C THR A 192 -26.69 -3.10 0.44
N VAL A 193 -26.58 -2.27 -0.59
CA VAL A 193 -25.35 -1.49 -0.85
C VAL A 193 -25.04 -0.53 0.30
N VAL A 194 -26.02 0.23 0.79
CA VAL A 194 -25.84 1.15 1.93
C VAL A 194 -25.53 0.38 3.21
N GLY A 195 -26.24 -0.71 3.50
CA GLY A 195 -26.01 -1.56 4.68
C GLY A 195 -24.62 -2.19 4.68
N MET A 196 -24.15 -2.67 3.54
CA MET A 196 -22.77 -3.15 3.37
C MET A 196 -21.73 -2.05 3.59
N THR A 197 -21.93 -0.87 3.00
CA THR A 197 -21.02 0.28 3.18
C THR A 197 -20.96 0.73 4.64
N VAL A 198 -22.10 0.80 5.35
CA VAL A 198 -22.15 1.13 6.77
C VAL A 198 -21.49 0.04 7.62
N LEU A 199 -21.75 -1.23 7.35
CA LEU A 199 -21.14 -2.35 8.07
C LEU A 199 -19.61 -2.36 7.89
N LEU A 200 -19.12 -2.26 6.65
CA LEU A 200 -17.68 -2.20 6.36
C LEU A 200 -17.03 -0.96 6.97
N SER A 201 -17.70 0.20 6.95
CA SER A 201 -17.22 1.41 7.63
C SER A 201 -17.12 1.21 9.14
N PHE A 202 -18.10 0.57 9.76
CA PHE A 202 -18.09 0.23 11.19
C PHE A 202 -16.97 -0.76 11.53
N LEU A 203 -16.75 -1.79 10.72
CA LEU A 203 -15.67 -2.78 10.93
C LEU A 203 -14.28 -2.15 10.81
N ASN A 204 -14.10 -1.17 9.91
CA ASN A 204 -12.87 -0.37 9.84
C ASN A 204 -12.73 0.56 11.05
N TYR A 205 -13.80 1.26 11.44
CA TYR A 205 -13.80 2.15 12.61
C TYR A 205 -13.57 1.42 13.94
N ALA A 206 -14.10 0.20 14.08
CA ALA A 206 -13.88 -0.68 15.23
C ALA A 206 -12.43 -1.17 15.36
N GLY A 207 -11.55 -0.83 14.41
CA GLY A 207 -10.13 -1.11 14.50
C GLY A 207 -9.80 -2.60 14.46
N LEU A 208 -10.55 -3.39 13.67
CA LEU A 208 -10.24 -4.80 13.44
C LEU A 208 -8.83 -4.93 12.85
N SER A 209 -7.87 -5.22 13.72
CA SER A 209 -6.48 -5.48 13.36
C SER A 209 -6.41 -6.80 12.62
N ILE A 210 -6.47 -6.72 11.28
CA ILE A 210 -6.18 -7.85 10.40
C ILE A 210 -4.71 -8.22 10.62
N VAL A 211 -4.48 -9.14 11.56
CA VAL A 211 -3.20 -9.81 11.76
C VAL A 211 -2.74 -10.32 10.40
N TRP A 212 -1.44 -10.28 10.12
CA TRP A 212 -0.88 -10.60 8.80
C TRP A 212 -1.33 -11.99 8.27
N TRP A 213 -1.55 -12.96 9.17
CA TRP A 213 -2.12 -14.28 8.84
C TRP A 213 -3.63 -14.27 8.50
N GLY A 214 -4.38 -13.29 9.00
CA GLY A 214 -5.76 -13.03 8.60
C GLY A 214 -5.87 -12.64 7.12
N ALA A 215 -4.92 -11.86 6.58
CA ALA A 215 -4.85 -11.59 5.15
C ALA A 215 -4.58 -12.88 4.33
N VAL A 216 -3.71 -13.77 4.82
CA VAL A 216 -3.49 -15.09 4.20
C VAL A 216 -4.77 -15.94 4.22
N ALA A 217 -5.47 -16.00 5.36
CA ALA A 217 -6.70 -16.76 5.51
C ALA A 217 -7.85 -16.22 4.62
N LEU A 218 -8.01 -14.89 4.57
CA LEU A 218 -8.96 -14.22 3.67
C LEU A 218 -8.61 -14.48 2.20
N GLY A 219 -7.32 -14.50 1.84
CA GLY A 219 -6.86 -14.78 0.48
C GLY A 219 -7.16 -16.22 0.02
N PHE A 220 -7.00 -17.21 0.90
CA PHE A 220 -7.47 -18.56 0.60
C PHE A 220 -9.00 -18.63 0.52
N LEU A 221 -9.73 -17.94 1.39
CA LEU A 221 -11.19 -17.94 1.41
C LEU A 221 -11.81 -17.26 0.17
N SER A 222 -11.22 -16.17 -0.33
CA SER A 222 -11.68 -15.47 -1.53
C SER A 222 -11.37 -16.23 -2.82
N LEU A 223 -10.24 -16.95 -2.86
CA LEU A 223 -9.85 -17.77 -4.01
C LEU A 223 -10.56 -19.14 -4.04
N ALA A 224 -10.93 -19.71 -2.88
CA ALA A 224 -11.58 -21.02 -2.76
C ALA A 224 -12.77 -21.25 -3.71
N PRO A 225 -13.79 -20.36 -3.84
CA PRO A 225 -14.90 -20.61 -4.77
C PRO A 225 -14.45 -20.70 -6.23
N PHE A 226 -13.43 -19.94 -6.63
CA PHE A 226 -12.90 -19.97 -8.00
C PHE A 226 -11.99 -21.17 -8.25
N MET A 227 -11.21 -21.61 -7.26
CA MET A 227 -10.46 -22.86 -7.33
C MET A 227 -11.43 -24.06 -7.48
N LEU A 228 -12.51 -24.08 -6.71
CA LEU A 228 -13.54 -25.12 -6.78
C LEU A 228 -14.26 -25.11 -8.14
N MET A 229 -14.73 -23.94 -8.60
CA MET A 229 -15.33 -23.76 -9.92
C MET A 229 -14.39 -24.21 -11.05
N THR A 230 -13.11 -23.83 -10.96
CA THR A 230 -12.07 -24.23 -11.94
C THR A 230 -11.93 -25.74 -11.98
N ALA A 231 -11.80 -26.40 -10.82
CA ALA A 231 -11.66 -27.85 -10.72
C ALA A 231 -12.88 -28.60 -11.28
N MET A 232 -14.10 -28.15 -10.98
CA MET A 232 -15.35 -28.73 -11.51
C MET A 232 -15.50 -28.52 -13.03
N ALA A 233 -14.94 -27.43 -13.57
CA ALA A 233 -14.97 -27.13 -14.99
C ALA A 233 -14.01 -28.00 -15.82
N VAL A 234 -12.84 -28.42 -15.28
CA VAL A 234 -11.78 -29.16 -16.01
C VAL A 234 -12.31 -30.25 -16.96
N PRO A 235 -13.12 -31.24 -16.52
CA PRO A 235 -13.60 -32.31 -17.41
C PRO A 235 -14.58 -31.85 -18.52
N ARG A 236 -15.07 -30.61 -18.45
CA ARG A 236 -15.99 -30.01 -19.43
C ARG A 236 -15.35 -28.92 -20.29
N VAL A 237 -14.10 -28.51 -20.00
CA VAL A 237 -13.38 -27.51 -20.78
C VAL A 237 -13.17 -27.98 -22.21
N ARG A 238 -13.61 -27.17 -23.18
CA ARG A 238 -13.39 -27.38 -24.63
C ARG A 238 -12.52 -26.24 -25.16
N PRO A 239 -11.19 -26.41 -25.31
CA PRO A 239 -10.26 -25.34 -25.70
C PRO A 239 -10.65 -24.57 -26.97
N ARG A 240 -11.35 -25.22 -27.92
CA ARG A 240 -11.90 -24.57 -29.12
C ARG A 240 -12.80 -23.37 -28.81
N ARG A 241 -13.46 -23.33 -27.64
CA ARG A 241 -14.30 -22.19 -27.21
C ARG A 241 -13.50 -20.93 -26.89
N TRP A 242 -12.25 -21.05 -26.44
CA TRP A 242 -11.38 -19.90 -26.17
C TRP A 242 -11.10 -19.05 -27.42
N ALA A 243 -11.15 -19.66 -28.61
CA ALA A 243 -10.90 -18.99 -29.89
C ALA A 243 -12.16 -18.48 -30.61
N VAL A 244 -13.37 -18.76 -30.08
CA VAL A 244 -14.64 -18.34 -30.71
C VAL A 244 -14.68 -16.83 -30.86
N GLN A 245 -14.88 -16.35 -32.08
CA GLN A 245 -15.09 -14.94 -32.35
C GLN A 245 -16.53 -14.54 -32.02
N VAL A 246 -16.68 -13.32 -31.51
CA VAL A 246 -17.99 -12.69 -31.36
C VAL A 246 -18.34 -12.04 -32.69
N GLU A 247 -19.13 -12.76 -33.50
CA GLU A 247 -19.68 -12.24 -34.75
C GLU A 247 -20.80 -11.23 -34.48
N GLY A 248 -21.04 -10.31 -35.42
CA GLY A 248 -22.13 -9.32 -35.35
C GLY A 248 -21.97 -8.13 -34.39
N ARG A 249 -21.17 -8.22 -33.31
CA ARG A 249 -20.94 -7.10 -32.37
C ARG A 249 -19.61 -6.38 -32.61
N ARG A 250 -19.65 -5.04 -32.65
CA ARG A 250 -18.47 -4.17 -32.60
C ARG A 250 -17.80 -4.28 -31.22
N LYS A 251 -16.52 -4.65 -31.19
CA LYS A 251 -15.71 -4.75 -29.96
C LYS A 251 -15.59 -3.39 -29.28
N ASP A 252 -15.87 -3.32 -27.98
CA ASP A 252 -15.65 -2.12 -27.16
C ASP A 252 -14.28 -2.19 -26.49
N TRP A 253 -13.28 -1.65 -27.20
CA TRP A 253 -11.93 -1.53 -26.68
C TRP A 253 -11.83 -0.62 -25.43
N ARG A 254 -12.75 0.34 -25.24
CA ARG A 254 -12.73 1.23 -24.06
C ARG A 254 -13.13 0.47 -22.81
N LEU A 255 -14.26 -0.25 -22.86
CA LEU A 255 -14.69 -1.12 -21.76
C LEU A 255 -13.67 -2.23 -21.49
N PHE A 256 -13.09 -2.82 -22.53
CA PHE A 256 -12.06 -3.85 -22.41
C PHE A 256 -10.81 -3.36 -21.65
N PHE A 257 -10.16 -2.28 -22.11
CA PHE A 257 -8.96 -1.76 -21.45
C PHE A 257 -9.26 -1.16 -20.06
N ASN A 258 -10.42 -0.54 -19.87
CA ASN A 258 -10.85 -0.08 -18.54
C ASN A 258 -11.05 -1.25 -17.56
N THR A 259 -11.65 -2.36 -18.01
CA THR A 259 -11.81 -3.58 -17.19
C THR A 259 -10.46 -4.20 -16.82
N LEU A 260 -9.52 -4.30 -17.77
CA LEU A 260 -8.16 -4.78 -17.48
C LEU A 260 -7.42 -3.86 -16.49
N PHE A 261 -7.48 -2.55 -16.69
CA PHE A 261 -6.82 -1.58 -15.82
C PHE A 261 -7.40 -1.59 -14.40
N TRP A 262 -8.73 -1.72 -14.26
CA TRP A 262 -9.37 -1.79 -12.94
C TRP A 262 -8.97 -3.07 -12.16
N ASN A 263 -8.81 -4.21 -12.85
CA ASN A 263 -8.46 -5.49 -12.24
C ASN A 263 -6.94 -5.72 -12.01
N LEU A 264 -6.05 -4.92 -12.60
CA LEU A 264 -4.61 -5.22 -12.69
C LEU A 264 -3.70 -3.99 -12.42
N ASN A 265 -4.20 -2.98 -11.72
CA ASN A 265 -3.46 -1.75 -11.34
C ASN A 265 -3.18 -1.72 -9.81
N TYR A 266 -2.83 -0.56 -9.22
CA TYR A 266 -2.55 -0.39 -7.78
C TYR A 266 -1.28 -1.08 -7.23
N TRP A 267 -0.42 -1.62 -8.10
CA TRP A 267 0.90 -2.17 -7.73
C TRP A 267 1.75 -1.21 -6.87
N ASP A 268 1.62 0.10 -7.11
CA ASP A 268 2.28 1.17 -6.38
C ASP A 268 1.80 1.28 -4.92
N SER A 269 0.55 0.92 -4.59
CA SER A 269 0.01 0.95 -3.23
C SER A 269 0.87 0.16 -2.25
N ALA A 270 1.43 -0.97 -2.70
CA ALA A 270 2.27 -1.85 -1.90
C ALA A 270 3.42 -1.12 -1.19
N SER A 271 3.93 -0.04 -1.80
CA SER A 271 5.02 0.77 -1.25
C SER A 271 4.72 1.36 0.14
N THR A 272 3.45 1.60 0.47
CA THR A 272 3.03 2.12 1.77
C THR A 272 3.29 1.17 2.93
N MET A 273 3.47 -0.12 2.65
CA MET A 273 3.81 -1.15 3.65
C MET A 273 5.32 -1.35 3.81
N ALA A 274 6.17 -0.72 2.99
CA ALA A 274 7.58 -1.06 2.86
C ALA A 274 8.40 -0.96 4.17
N GLY A 275 8.06 -0.03 5.07
CA GLY A 275 8.72 0.12 6.37
C GLY A 275 8.34 -0.96 7.40
N GLU A 276 7.27 -1.71 7.17
CA GLU A 276 6.81 -2.79 8.06
C GLU A 276 7.33 -4.18 7.64
N VAL A 277 8.00 -4.26 6.48
CA VAL A 277 8.50 -5.51 5.87
C VAL A 277 9.83 -5.97 6.48
N GLU A 278 9.98 -7.28 6.62
CA GLU A 278 11.23 -7.88 7.05
C GLU A 278 12.24 -7.90 5.89
N ARG A 279 13.35 -7.14 6.00
CA ARG A 279 14.39 -7.01 4.96
C ARG A 279 13.80 -6.58 3.59
N PRO A 280 13.24 -5.34 3.48
CA PRO A 280 12.48 -4.90 2.30
C PRO A 280 13.25 -5.09 1.00
N GLU A 281 14.53 -4.73 0.94
CA GLU A 281 15.47 -4.93 -0.19
C GLU A 281 15.39 -6.32 -0.86
N ARG A 282 15.06 -7.38 -0.10
CA ARG A 282 15.03 -8.77 -0.60
C ARG A 282 13.63 -9.38 -0.56
N THR A 283 12.83 -9.06 0.45
CA THR A 283 11.49 -9.64 0.62
C THR A 283 10.46 -8.96 -0.29
N PHE A 284 10.56 -7.64 -0.47
CA PHE A 284 9.58 -6.85 -1.21
C PHE A 284 9.61 -7.11 -2.74
N PRO A 285 10.78 -7.17 -3.42
CA PRO A 285 10.83 -7.56 -4.84
C PRO A 285 10.32 -9.00 -5.07
N ARG A 286 10.63 -9.92 -4.14
CA ARG A 286 10.16 -11.30 -4.20
C ARG A 286 8.65 -11.42 -4.00
N ALA A 287 8.08 -10.65 -3.08
CA ALA A 287 6.64 -10.63 -2.85
C ALA A 287 5.88 -10.12 -4.08
N LEU A 288 6.37 -9.04 -4.69
CA LEU A 288 5.81 -8.51 -5.94
C LEU A 288 5.89 -9.52 -7.09
N ALA A 289 7.04 -10.17 -7.30
CA ALA A 289 7.20 -11.18 -8.35
C ALA A 289 6.25 -12.38 -8.15
N VAL A 290 6.07 -12.86 -6.92
CA VAL A 290 5.11 -13.94 -6.60
C VAL A 290 3.66 -13.45 -6.76
N ALA A 291 3.36 -12.20 -6.38
CA ALA A 291 2.03 -11.61 -6.54
C ALA A 291 1.64 -11.46 -8.02
N VAL A 292 2.55 -11.07 -8.92
CA VAL A 292 2.30 -11.06 -10.39
C VAL A 292 1.84 -12.44 -10.88
N VAL A 293 2.53 -13.51 -10.48
CA VAL A 293 2.18 -14.87 -10.87
C VAL A 293 0.84 -15.30 -10.25
N LEU A 294 0.64 -15.04 -8.95
CA LEU A 294 -0.61 -15.37 -8.24
C LEU A 294 -1.82 -14.65 -8.87
N ILE A 295 -1.69 -13.36 -9.16
CA ILE A 295 -2.74 -12.54 -9.77
C ILE A 295 -3.07 -13.06 -11.18
N ALA A 296 -2.07 -13.20 -12.05
CA ALA A 296 -2.30 -13.70 -13.41
C ALA A 296 -2.96 -15.09 -13.42
N VAL A 297 -2.51 -16.02 -12.56
CA VAL A 297 -3.12 -17.34 -12.40
C VAL A 297 -4.56 -17.26 -11.86
N SER A 298 -4.80 -16.39 -10.87
CA SER A 298 -6.13 -16.21 -10.25
C SER A 298 -7.19 -15.62 -11.19
N TYR A 299 -6.80 -14.81 -12.17
CA TYR A 299 -7.69 -14.33 -13.23
C TYR A 299 -7.81 -15.35 -14.38
N LEU A 300 -6.69 -15.91 -14.85
CA LEU A 300 -6.68 -16.77 -16.03
C LEU A 300 -7.39 -18.10 -15.81
N LEU A 301 -7.13 -18.82 -14.71
CA LEU A 301 -7.72 -20.16 -14.54
C LEU A 301 -9.27 -20.11 -14.48
N PRO A 302 -9.90 -19.19 -13.72
CA PRO A 302 -11.36 -19.09 -13.67
C PRO A 302 -11.98 -18.62 -15.00
N LEU A 303 -11.31 -17.71 -15.73
CA LEU A 303 -11.73 -17.31 -17.09
C LEU A 303 -11.65 -18.49 -18.07
N MET A 304 -10.51 -19.20 -18.11
CA MET A 304 -10.30 -20.36 -18.99
C MET A 304 -11.30 -21.49 -18.68
N ALA A 305 -11.58 -21.72 -17.39
CA ALA A 305 -12.61 -22.65 -16.91
C ALA A 305 -14.01 -22.25 -17.39
N ALA A 306 -14.45 -21.02 -17.09
CA ALA A 306 -15.78 -20.54 -17.44
C ALA A 306 -16.00 -20.54 -18.97
N ILE A 307 -15.10 -19.90 -19.74
CA ILE A 307 -15.17 -19.83 -21.20
C ILE A 307 -15.07 -21.24 -21.82
N GLY A 308 -14.22 -22.09 -21.26
CA GLY A 308 -13.98 -23.44 -21.77
C GLY A 308 -15.18 -24.37 -21.56
N ALA A 309 -15.84 -24.31 -20.40
CA ALA A 309 -16.87 -25.26 -20.00
C ALA A 309 -18.30 -24.81 -20.35
N THR A 310 -18.62 -23.51 -20.28
CA THR A 310 -19.95 -23.00 -20.69
C THR A 310 -20.02 -22.73 -22.19
N ASN A 311 -21.23 -22.44 -22.70
CA ASN A 311 -21.44 -21.88 -24.03
C ASN A 311 -22.47 -20.76 -23.94
N ALA A 312 -22.05 -19.62 -23.38
CA ALA A 312 -22.90 -18.47 -23.15
C ALA A 312 -22.60 -17.34 -24.16
N PRO A 313 -23.63 -16.62 -24.65
CA PRO A 313 -23.44 -15.51 -25.56
C PRO A 313 -22.82 -14.30 -24.82
N PRO A 314 -22.21 -13.33 -25.52
CA PRO A 314 -21.48 -12.22 -24.90
C PRO A 314 -22.29 -11.44 -23.86
N GLU A 315 -23.60 -11.29 -24.08
CA GLU A 315 -24.55 -10.58 -23.21
C GLU A 315 -24.67 -11.21 -21.82
N ALA A 316 -24.34 -12.50 -21.67
CA ALA A 316 -24.36 -13.15 -20.37
C ALA A 316 -23.15 -12.74 -19.49
N TRP A 317 -22.06 -12.26 -20.09
CA TRP A 317 -20.79 -11.92 -19.42
C TRP A 317 -20.84 -10.53 -18.77
N GLU A 318 -21.73 -10.42 -17.79
CA GLU A 318 -21.86 -9.30 -16.85
C GLU A 318 -21.32 -9.67 -15.47
N ASN A 319 -21.31 -8.71 -14.54
CA ASN A 319 -21.00 -8.95 -13.12
C ASN A 319 -21.92 -10.07 -12.58
N GLY A 320 -21.34 -11.05 -11.89
CA GLY A 320 -22.08 -12.21 -11.39
C GLY A 320 -21.99 -13.45 -12.28
N TYR A 321 -21.49 -13.35 -13.51
CA TYR A 321 -21.52 -14.47 -14.45
C TYR A 321 -20.68 -15.68 -14.00
N PHE A 322 -19.62 -15.50 -13.18
CA PHE A 322 -18.94 -16.66 -12.60
C PHE A 322 -19.83 -17.52 -11.68
N ALA A 323 -20.81 -16.94 -10.97
CA ALA A 323 -21.76 -17.72 -10.18
C ALA A 323 -22.72 -18.51 -11.08
N ASP A 324 -23.21 -17.87 -12.14
CA ASP A 324 -23.98 -18.49 -13.23
C ASP A 324 -23.23 -19.65 -13.90
N ALA A 325 -21.91 -19.53 -14.08
CA ALA A 325 -21.07 -20.56 -14.68
C ALA A 325 -20.87 -21.74 -13.72
N ALA A 326 -20.53 -21.46 -12.45
CA ALA A 326 -20.37 -22.48 -11.42
C ALA A 326 -21.62 -23.35 -11.23
N GLY A 327 -22.81 -22.74 -11.28
CA GLY A 327 -24.10 -23.45 -11.20
C GLY A 327 -24.46 -24.32 -12.42
N ARG A 328 -23.56 -24.46 -13.42
CA ARG A 328 -23.75 -25.28 -14.64
C ARG A 328 -22.73 -26.43 -14.74
N PHE A 329 -21.93 -26.66 -13.71
CA PHE A 329 -20.89 -27.72 -13.63
C PHE A 329 -21.29 -28.87 -12.69
#